data_AF-A0A6I5WB99-F1
#
_entry.id   AF-A0A6I5WB99-F1
#
_cell.length_a   1.000
_cell.length_b   1.000
_cell.length_c   1.000
_cell.angle_alpha   90.00
_cell.angle_beta   90.00
_cell.angle_gamma   90.00
#
_symmetry.space_group_name_H-M   'P 1'
#
loop_
_entity.id
_entity.type
_entity.pdbx_description
1 polymer ?
#
loop_
_entity_poly.entity_id
_entity_poly.type
_entity_poly.pdbx_seq_one_letter_code
_entity_poly.pdbx_strand_id
1 'polypeptide(L)'
;MPDVNPVAAQRIEAAVVAALAVVVTVTAGYPWWWLLALFLVFDLSMLGYLHGPRLGATCYNLAHSYTLPALLGAVAVITAALRDPIDWLGVLAVAWAFHIAVDRALGYGLKTTEGFEHTHLGRIGKARPLDR
;
A
#
# COMPACT_ATOMS: atom_id res chain seq x y z
N MET A 1 30.09 7.44 -5.37
CA MET A 1 29.10 6.47 -4.86
C MET A 1 28.20 6.15 -6.04
N PRO A 2 27.87 4.89 -6.34
CA PRO A 2 26.90 4.60 -7.40
C PRO A 2 25.59 5.31 -7.07
N ASP A 3 25.02 6.04 -8.03
CA ASP A 3 23.76 6.74 -7.85
C ASP A 3 22.65 5.73 -7.55
N VAL A 4 22.07 5.81 -6.36
CA VAL A 4 20.97 4.93 -5.96
C VAL A 4 19.73 5.35 -6.74
N ASN A 5 19.23 4.46 -7.60
CA ASN A 5 17.98 4.69 -8.31
C ASN A 5 16.83 4.85 -7.29
N PRO A 6 16.19 6.04 -7.19
CA PRO A 6 15.17 6.29 -6.18
C PRO A 6 13.94 5.39 -6.29
N VAL A 7 13.57 4.99 -7.51
CA VAL A 7 12.46 4.05 -7.73
C VAL A 7 12.82 2.67 -7.20
N ALA A 8 14.04 2.19 -7.48
CA ALA A 8 14.49 0.90 -6.95
C ALA A 8 14.55 0.91 -5.42
N ALA A 9 15.03 2.01 -4.83
CA ALA A 9 15.05 2.19 -3.38
C ALA A 9 13.65 2.13 -2.78
N GLN A 10 12.67 2.88 -3.31
CA GLN A 10 11.30 2.84 -2.79
C GLN A 10 10.64 1.47 -2.91
N ARG A 11 10.94 0.71 -3.97
CA ARG A 11 10.43 -0.67 -4.11
C ARG A 11 11.03 -1.62 -3.08
N ILE A 12 12.32 -1.47 -2.78
CA ILE A 12 13.01 -2.25 -1.74
C ILE A 12 12.46 -1.87 -0.36
N GLU A 13 12.35 -0.59 -0.05
CA GLU A 13 11.75 -0.09 1.19
C GLU A 13 10.33 -0.65 1.38
N ALA A 14 9.52 -0.62 0.33
CA ALA A 14 8.17 -1.17 0.38
C ALA A 14 8.17 -2.70 0.62
N ALA A 15 9.09 -3.45 0.00
CA ALA A 15 9.22 -4.88 0.29
C ALA A 15 9.60 -5.15 1.76
N VAL A 16 10.48 -4.32 2.34
CA VAL A 16 10.84 -4.38 3.77
C VAL A 16 9.65 -4.05 4.67
N VAL A 17 8.85 -3.03 4.32
CA VAL A 17 7.62 -2.69 5.06
C VAL A 17 6.60 -3.83 4.99
N ALA A 18 6.43 -4.49 3.84
CA ALA A 18 5.56 -5.66 3.71
C ALA A 18 6.02 -6.81 4.61
N ALA A 19 7.33 -7.10 4.64
CA ALA A 19 7.91 -8.11 5.53
C ALA A 19 7.70 -7.74 7.01
N LEU A 20 7.89 -6.46 7.37
CA LEU A 20 7.63 -5.97 8.72
C LEU A 20 6.16 -6.14 9.11
N ALA A 21 5.21 -5.86 8.20
CA ALA A 21 3.79 -6.05 8.47
C ALA A 21 3.45 -7.53 8.76
N VAL A 22 4.10 -8.48 8.07
CA VAL A 22 3.99 -9.91 8.39
C VAL A 22 4.54 -10.21 9.79
N VAL A 23 5.73 -9.70 10.12
CA VAL A 23 6.34 -9.87 11.45
C VAL A 23 5.40 -9.35 12.54
N VAL A 24 4.91 -8.12 12.41
CA VAL A 24 3.97 -7.50 13.36
C VAL A 24 2.70 -8.33 13.51
N THR A 25 2.14 -8.82 12.39
CA THR A 25 0.93 -9.67 12.43
C THR A 25 1.16 -10.92 13.28
N VAL A 26 2.27 -11.61 13.07
CA VAL A 26 2.59 -12.85 13.80
C VAL A 26 2.92 -12.56 15.27
N THR A 27 3.74 -11.55 15.55
CA THR A 27 4.18 -11.24 16.93
C THR A 27 3.08 -10.62 17.78
N ALA A 28 2.14 -9.89 17.19
CA ALA A 28 0.95 -9.38 17.87
C ALA A 28 -0.15 -10.44 18.04
N GLY A 29 0.02 -11.66 17.50
CA GLY A 29 -0.97 -12.72 17.56
C GLY A 29 -2.21 -12.47 16.70
N TYR A 30 -2.11 -11.56 15.71
CA TYR A 30 -3.20 -11.30 14.79
C TYR A 30 -3.40 -12.49 13.84
N PRO A 31 -4.65 -12.80 13.42
CA PRO A 31 -4.89 -13.89 12.48
C PRO A 31 -4.29 -13.54 11.11
N TRP A 32 -3.20 -14.21 10.75
CA TRP A 32 -2.39 -13.88 9.57
C TRP A 32 -3.14 -13.89 8.24
N TRP A 33 -4.21 -14.70 8.14
CA TRP A 33 -5.02 -14.82 6.94
C TRP A 33 -5.76 -13.52 6.59
N TRP A 34 -5.92 -12.59 7.54
CA TRP A 34 -6.51 -11.27 7.27
C TRP A 34 -5.65 -10.41 6.33
N LEU A 35 -4.33 -10.62 6.30
CA LEU A 35 -3.45 -9.98 5.31
C LEU A 35 -3.88 -10.34 3.88
N LEU A 36 -4.32 -11.58 3.67
CA LEU A 36 -4.78 -12.08 2.37
C LEU A 36 -6.26 -11.75 2.13
N ALA A 37 -7.11 -11.91 3.13
CA ALA A 37 -8.55 -11.69 2.99
C ALA A 37 -8.90 -10.22 2.68
N LEU A 38 -8.16 -9.27 3.26
CA LEU A 38 -8.37 -7.84 2.98
C LEU A 38 -7.59 -7.33 1.78
N PHE A 39 -6.66 -8.11 1.22
CA PHE A 39 -5.73 -7.65 0.19
C PHE A 39 -6.47 -6.98 -0.98
N LEU A 40 -7.43 -7.68 -1.59
CA LEU A 40 -8.18 -7.16 -2.74
C LEU A 40 -9.23 -6.10 -2.38
N VAL A 41 -9.57 -5.93 -1.09
CA VAL A 41 -10.60 -4.97 -0.67
C VAL A 41 -10.15 -3.54 -0.94
N PHE A 42 -8.87 -3.23 -0.69
CA PHE A 42 -8.33 -1.89 -0.92
C PHE A 42 -8.23 -1.55 -2.42
N ASP A 43 -8.07 -2.55 -3.27
CA ASP A 43 -8.04 -2.40 -4.72
C ASP A 43 -9.41 -2.04 -5.33
N LEU A 44 -10.52 -2.25 -4.60
CA LEU A 44 -11.83 -1.78 -5.06
C LEU A 44 -11.86 -0.26 -5.31
N SER A 45 -10.95 0.50 -4.70
CA SER A 45 -10.73 1.92 -5.01
C SER A 45 -10.43 2.21 -6.48
N MET A 46 -9.89 1.23 -7.23
CA MET A 46 -9.64 1.34 -8.67
C MET A 46 -10.92 1.47 -9.50
N LEU A 47 -12.09 1.07 -8.96
CA LEU A 47 -13.37 1.24 -9.65
C LEU A 47 -13.71 2.71 -9.93
N GLY A 48 -13.05 3.66 -9.25
CA GLY A 48 -13.10 5.09 -9.59
C GLY A 48 -12.70 5.38 -11.04
N TYR A 49 -11.84 4.55 -11.65
CA TYR A 49 -11.43 4.69 -13.05
C TYR A 49 -12.59 4.45 -14.04
N LEU A 50 -13.69 3.80 -13.63
CA LEU A 50 -14.90 3.68 -14.45
C LEU A 50 -15.53 5.04 -14.77
N HIS A 51 -15.24 6.06 -13.95
CA HIS A 51 -15.72 7.44 -14.11
C HIS A 51 -14.63 8.39 -14.62
N GLY A 52 -13.47 7.85 -15.02
CA GLY A 52 -12.38 8.58 -15.66
C GLY A 52 -11.08 8.68 -14.83
N PRO A 53 -9.97 9.11 -15.47
CA PRO A 53 -8.63 9.03 -14.88
C PRO A 53 -8.42 9.86 -13.61
N ARG A 54 -9.05 11.04 -13.52
CA ARG A 54 -8.91 11.93 -12.35
C ARG A 54 -9.54 11.33 -11.10
N LEU A 55 -10.82 10.95 -11.18
CA LEU A 55 -11.52 10.34 -10.05
C LEU A 55 -10.90 8.99 -9.68
N GLY A 56 -10.53 8.18 -10.68
CA GLY A 56 -9.78 6.95 -10.46
C GLY A 56 -8.47 7.16 -9.68
N ALA A 57 -7.63 8.10 -10.11
CA ALA A 57 -6.38 8.40 -9.42
C ALA A 57 -6.61 8.92 -7.99
N THR A 58 -7.62 9.78 -7.77
CA THR A 58 -7.96 10.28 -6.43
C THR A 58 -8.41 9.16 -5.50
N CYS A 59 -9.39 8.35 -5.92
CA CYS A 59 -9.90 7.23 -5.12
C CYS A 59 -8.78 6.22 -4.80
N TYR A 60 -8.00 5.83 -5.82
CA TYR A 60 -6.90 4.91 -5.66
C TYR A 60 -5.84 5.46 -4.69
N ASN A 61 -5.40 6.71 -4.85
CA ASN A 61 -4.34 7.29 -4.04
C ASN A 61 -4.77 7.49 -2.58
N LEU A 62 -6.05 7.77 -2.31
CA LEU A 62 -6.57 7.81 -0.94
C LEU A 62 -6.48 6.43 -0.28
N ALA A 63 -6.84 5.37 -1.00
CA ALA A 63 -6.72 4.00 -0.51
C ALA A 63 -5.27 3.49 -0.46
N HIS A 64 -4.37 4.02 -1.29
CA HIS A 64 -2.97 3.59 -1.39
C HIS A 64 -1.97 4.55 -0.73
N SER A 65 -2.48 5.46 0.10
CA SER A 65 -1.69 6.31 0.99
C SER A 65 -1.50 5.63 2.34
N TYR A 66 -0.27 5.64 2.86
CA TYR A 66 0.00 5.17 4.23
C TYR A 66 -0.66 6.03 5.31
N THR A 67 -1.18 7.22 4.99
CA THR A 67 -1.78 8.12 5.98
C THR A 67 -2.91 7.47 6.77
N LEU A 68 -3.88 6.86 6.09
CA LEU A 68 -5.03 6.24 6.76
C LEU A 68 -4.67 5.03 7.62
N PRO A 69 -3.91 4.03 7.13
CA PRO A 69 -3.48 2.93 7.98
C PRO A 69 -2.54 3.37 9.12
N ALA A 70 -1.71 4.39 8.92
CA ALA A 70 -0.89 4.94 10.00
C ALA A 70 -1.74 5.56 11.12
N LEU A 71 -2.78 6.33 10.76
CA LEU A 71 -3.72 6.89 11.74
C LEU A 71 -4.48 5.80 12.49
N LEU A 72 -4.99 4.78 11.79
CA LEU A 72 -5.65 3.63 12.42
C LEU A 72 -4.70 2.86 13.34
N GLY A 73 -3.47 2.63 12.90
CA GLY A 73 -2.43 1.99 13.71
C GLY A 73 -2.09 2.80 14.96
N ALA A 74 -2.04 4.13 14.86
CA ALA A 74 -1.84 5.00 16.01
C ALA A 74 -2.98 4.85 17.03
N VAL A 75 -4.24 4.81 16.59
CA VAL A 75 -5.39 4.55 17.48
C VAL A 75 -5.28 3.17 18.13
N ALA A 76 -4.91 2.14 17.38
CA ALA A 76 -4.72 0.78 17.93
C ALA A 76 -3.62 0.75 19.00
N VAL A 77 -2.49 1.43 18.77
CA VAL A 77 -1.39 1.52 19.75
C VAL A 77 -1.80 2.32 20.99
N ILE A 78 -2.50 3.45 20.83
CA ILE A 78 -2.95 4.28 21.95
C ILE A 78 -3.94 3.50 22.83
N THR A 79 -4.93 2.84 22.22
CA THR A 79 -5.95 2.07 22.95
C THR A 79 -5.33 0.87 23.69
N ALA A 80 -4.39 0.16 23.07
CA ALA A 80 -3.60 -0.88 23.73
C ALA A 80 -2.79 -0.34 24.92
N ALA A 81 -2.15 0.84 24.78
CA ALA A 81 -1.40 1.48 25.86
C ALA A 81 -2.30 1.89 27.05
N LEU A 82 -3.57 2.23 26.77
CA LEU A 82 -4.60 2.52 27.77
C LEU A 82 -5.22 1.26 28.40
N ARG A 83 -4.73 0.06 28.03
CA ARG A 83 -5.25 -1.25 28.47
C ARG A 83 -6.70 -1.54 28.05
N ASP A 84 -7.14 -0.94 26.95
CA ASP A 84 -8.45 -1.19 26.32
C ASP A 84 -8.26 -1.44 24.81
N PRO A 85 -7.60 -2.56 24.43
CA PRO A 85 -7.20 -2.78 23.04
C PRO A 85 -8.41 -3.00 22.14
N ILE A 86 -8.35 -2.38 20.96
CA ILE A 86 -9.32 -2.59 19.88
C ILE A 86 -8.62 -3.38 18.77
N ASP A 87 -8.50 -4.70 18.96
CA ASP A 87 -7.63 -5.57 18.14
C ASP A 87 -7.91 -5.47 16.64
N TRP A 88 -9.18 -5.34 16.25
CA TRP A 88 -9.55 -5.26 14.83
C TRP A 88 -8.98 -4.02 14.13
N LEU A 89 -8.75 -2.91 14.85
CA LEU A 89 -8.08 -1.72 14.29
C LEU A 89 -6.63 -2.02 13.95
N GLY A 90 -5.93 -2.77 14.80
CA GLY A 90 -4.56 -3.19 14.58
C GLY A 90 -4.44 -4.14 13.38
N VAL A 91 -5.33 -5.13 13.31
CA VAL A 91 -5.44 -6.05 12.15
C VAL A 91 -5.67 -5.27 10.86
N LEU A 92 -6.65 -4.37 10.85
CA LEU A 92 -6.99 -3.56 9.67
C LEU A 92 -5.84 -2.65 9.25
N ALA A 93 -5.20 -1.96 10.20
CA ALA A 93 -4.08 -1.06 9.92
C ALA A 93 -2.89 -1.79 9.30
N VAL A 94 -2.53 -2.95 9.86
CA VAL A 94 -1.39 -3.75 9.38
C VAL A 94 -1.70 -4.42 8.05
N ALA A 95 -2.91 -4.98 7.85
CA ALA A 95 -3.31 -5.56 6.56
C ALA A 95 -3.35 -4.50 5.44
N TRP A 96 -3.81 -3.30 5.76
CA TRP A 96 -3.83 -2.19 4.82
C TRP A 96 -2.42 -1.69 4.50
N ALA A 97 -1.57 -1.50 5.49
CA ALA A 97 -0.16 -1.15 5.26
C ALA A 97 0.57 -2.24 4.44
N PHE A 98 0.32 -3.51 4.73
CA PHE A 98 0.85 -4.64 3.96
C PHE A 98 0.44 -4.57 2.48
N HIS A 99 -0.84 -4.32 2.20
CA HIS A 99 -1.34 -4.14 0.83
C HIS A 99 -0.60 -3.02 0.08
N ILE A 100 -0.52 -1.82 0.68
CA ILE A 100 0.16 -0.66 0.07
C ILE A 100 1.65 -0.97 -0.16
N ALA A 101 2.28 -1.69 0.77
CA ALA A 101 3.68 -2.07 0.67
C ALA A 101 3.94 -3.06 -0.47
N VAL A 102 3.08 -4.07 -0.62
CA VAL A 102 3.16 -5.02 -1.74
C VAL A 102 2.89 -4.31 -3.07
N ASP A 103 1.87 -3.46 -3.14
CA ASP A 103 1.55 -2.62 -4.32
C ASP A 103 2.77 -1.83 -4.80
N ARG A 104 3.45 -1.12 -3.88
CA ARG A 104 4.64 -0.34 -4.21
C ARG A 104 5.85 -1.21 -4.56
N ALA A 105 6.06 -2.33 -3.86
CA ALA A 105 7.15 -3.26 -4.19
C ALA A 105 7.02 -3.82 -5.61
N LEU A 106 5.79 -4.10 -6.05
CA LEU A 106 5.46 -4.56 -7.40
C LEU A 106 5.51 -3.44 -8.46
N GLY A 107 5.58 -2.17 -8.05
CA GLY A 107 5.71 -1.01 -8.93
C GLY A 107 4.38 -0.36 -9.34
N TYR A 108 3.28 -0.67 -8.66
CA TYR A 108 1.98 -0.08 -8.95
C TYR A 108 1.85 1.36 -8.44
N GLY A 109 2.20 1.63 -7.18
CA GLY A 109 2.38 2.96 -6.62
C GLY A 109 1.19 3.94 -6.76
N LEU A 110 1.37 5.16 -6.21
CA LEU A 110 0.43 6.26 -6.40
C LEU A 110 0.35 6.67 -7.87
N LYS A 111 -0.87 6.94 -8.33
CA LYS A 111 -1.25 7.21 -9.71
C LYS A 111 -1.22 8.69 -10.03
N THR A 112 -0.86 9.02 -11.27
CA THR A 112 -1.07 10.35 -11.84
C THR A 112 -2.45 10.41 -12.52
N THR A 113 -2.88 11.61 -12.90
CA THR A 113 -4.16 11.82 -13.61
C THR A 113 -4.09 11.44 -15.09
N GLU A 114 -2.94 10.98 -15.58
CA GLU A 114 -2.72 10.54 -16.98
C GLU A 114 -3.27 9.14 -17.24
N GLY A 115 -3.54 8.34 -16.20
CA GLY A 115 -4.13 7.00 -16.32
C GLY A 115 -3.56 6.03 -15.29
N PHE A 116 -4.15 4.82 -15.24
CA PHE A 116 -3.77 3.79 -14.25
C PHE A 116 -2.31 3.31 -14.39
N GLU A 117 -1.77 3.32 -15.61
CA GLU A 117 -0.38 2.91 -15.88
C GLU A 117 0.66 3.93 -15.42
N HIS A 118 0.27 5.18 -15.15
CA HIS A 118 1.21 6.26 -14.84
C HIS A 118 1.29 6.47 -13.32
N THR A 119 2.50 6.32 -12.77
CA THR A 119 2.72 6.25 -11.33
C THR A 119 3.95 7.07 -10.95
N HIS A 120 4.07 7.42 -9.67
CA HIS A 120 5.29 8.05 -9.14
C HIS A 120 6.54 7.14 -9.20
N LEU A 121 6.36 5.82 -9.39
CA LEU A 121 7.45 4.85 -9.58
C LEU A 121 7.78 4.64 -11.07
N GLY A 122 7.18 5.43 -11.97
CA GLY A 122 7.27 5.28 -13.41
C GLY A 122 6.05 4.56 -14.00
N ARG A 123 6.17 4.19 -15.28
CA ARG A 123 5.07 3.56 -16.02
C ARG A 123 5.00 2.06 -15.73
N ILE A 124 3.79 1.55 -15.49
CA ILE A 124 3.53 0.11 -15.34
C ILE A 124 3.67 -0.58 -16.70
N GLY A 125 4.32 -1.75 -16.72
CA GLY A 125 4.60 -2.50 -17.94
C GLY A 125 5.97 -2.14 -18.55
N LYS A 126 6.45 -2.98 -19.48
CA LYS A 126 7.72 -2.71 -20.17
C LYS A 126 7.54 -1.47 -21.06
N ALA A 127 8.50 -0.54 -21.00
CA ALA A 127 8.72 0.40 -22.10
C ALA A 127 8.74 -0.44 -23.39
N ARG A 128 7.81 -0.18 -24.31
CA ARG A 128 7.89 -0.74 -25.66
C ARG A 128 9.30 -0.38 -26.15
N PRO A 129 10.13 -1.35 -26.61
CA PRO A 129 11.38 -1.00 -27.25
C PRO A 129 11.02 0.01 -28.34
N LEU A 130 11.63 1.19 -28.31
CA LEU A 130 11.53 2.09 -29.46
C LEU A 130 12.09 1.31 -30.63
N ASP A 131 11.20 0.87 -31.52
CA ASP A 131 11.57 0.49 -32.86
C ASP A 131 11.98 1.76 -33.58
N ARG A 132 13.30 2.05 -33.56
CA ARG A 132 14.14 2.67 -34.61
C ARG A 132 15.31 3.44 -34.01
#